data_AF-A0A7S1GGM2-F1
#
_entry.id   AF-A0A7S1GGM2-F1
#
_cell.length_a   1.000
_cell.length_b   1.000
_cell.length_c   1.000
_cell.angle_alpha   90.00
_cell.angle_beta   90.00
_cell.angle_gamma   90.00
#
_symmetry.space_group_name_H-M   'P 1'
#
loop_
_entity.id
_entity.type
_entity.pdbx_description
1 polymer ?
#
loop_
_entity_poly.entity_id
_entity_poly.type
_entity_poly.pdbx_seq_one_letter_code
_entity_poly.pdbx_strand_id
1 'polypeptide(L)'
;VTNKEFGKFVRATYYETEAEKFGWSFVLSSFLPNAENLHEAEVDPEAEDWVAVDGAYWRNPQGPGTSYKYRENHPVVHVSHRDAAEYCTWVGKRLPGEREWEAAARGGNVGPKNRTLYVWGDDQTTDAAK
;
A
#
# COMPACT_ATOMS: atom_id res chain seq x y z
N VAL A 1 -7.02 5.16 1.37
CA VAL A 1 -7.35 4.59 2.70
C VAL A 1 -6.14 4.78 3.59
N THR A 2 -6.30 5.45 4.73
CA THR A 2 -5.22 5.69 5.69
C THR A 2 -5.12 4.59 6.75
N ASN A 3 -4.01 4.51 7.47
CA ASN A 3 -3.85 3.63 8.63
C ASN A 3 -4.96 3.84 9.67
N LYS A 4 -5.37 5.09 9.92
CA LYS A 4 -6.46 5.42 10.84
C LYS A 4 -7.80 4.86 10.39
N GLU A 5 -8.09 4.97 9.09
CA GLU A 5 -9.32 4.44 8.49
C GLU A 5 -9.34 2.92 8.50
N PHE A 6 -8.25 2.28 8.10
CA PHE A 6 -8.12 0.82 8.12
C PHE A 6 -8.17 0.27 9.56
N GLY A 7 -7.59 0.98 10.51
CA GLY A 7 -7.71 0.63 11.93
C GLY A 7 -9.15 0.70 12.47
N LYS A 8 -10.02 1.56 11.91
CA LYS A 8 -11.46 1.55 12.26
C LYS A 8 -12.14 0.29 11.74
N PHE A 9 -11.83 -0.11 10.50
CA PHE A 9 -12.31 -1.35 9.90
C PHE A 9 -11.92 -2.55 10.78
N VAL A 10 -10.62 -2.75 11.04
CA VAL A 10 -10.13 -3.89 11.84
C VAL A 10 -10.75 -3.91 13.25
N ARG A 11 -10.91 -2.76 13.91
CA ARG A 11 -11.57 -2.70 15.23
C ARG A 11 -13.04 -3.08 15.19
N ALA A 12 -13.75 -2.79 14.09
CA ALA A 12 -15.18 -3.06 13.97
C ALA A 12 -15.46 -4.52 13.58
N THR A 13 -14.56 -5.15 12.82
CA THR A 13 -14.78 -6.46 12.20
C THR A 13 -13.91 -7.57 12.77
N TYR A 14 -12.90 -7.23 13.57
CA TYR A 14 -11.82 -8.14 13.98
C TYR A 14 -11.10 -8.78 12.79
N TYR A 15 -11.07 -8.07 11.66
CA TYR A 15 -10.45 -8.56 10.44
C TYR A 15 -8.94 -8.78 10.61
N GLU A 16 -8.48 -9.92 10.11
CA GLU A 16 -7.08 -10.33 10.08
C GLU A 16 -6.61 -10.35 8.62
N THR A 17 -5.57 -9.57 8.30
CA THR A 17 -5.05 -9.44 6.94
C THR A 17 -4.35 -10.70 6.46
N GLU A 18 -4.14 -10.84 5.14
CA GLU A 18 -3.36 -11.96 4.63
C GLU A 18 -1.92 -11.96 5.14
N ALA A 19 -1.28 -10.80 5.29
CA ALA A 19 0.04 -10.69 5.91
C ALA A 19 0.04 -11.21 7.37
N GLU A 20 -1.02 -10.95 8.15
CA GLU A 20 -1.15 -11.49 9.51
C GLU A 20 -1.31 -13.03 9.49
N LYS A 21 -2.08 -13.57 8.53
CA LYS A 21 -2.28 -15.02 8.37
C LYS A 21 -1.03 -15.76 7.88
N PHE A 22 -0.30 -15.18 6.94
CA PHE A 22 0.98 -15.72 6.48
C PHE A 22 2.06 -15.57 7.54
N GLY A 23 1.94 -14.57 8.41
CA GLY A 23 2.89 -14.27 9.47
C GLY A 23 4.06 -13.40 9.03
N TRP A 24 4.09 -12.93 7.79
CA TRP A 24 5.17 -12.12 7.24
C TRP A 24 4.70 -11.22 6.09
N SER A 25 5.52 -10.23 5.73
CA SER A 25 5.33 -9.41 4.53
C SER A 25 6.66 -8.83 4.05
N PHE A 26 6.69 -8.28 2.84
CA PHE A 26 7.86 -7.65 2.26
C PHE A 26 8.09 -6.23 2.79
N VAL A 27 9.33 -5.93 3.17
CA VAL A 27 9.81 -4.62 3.61
C VAL A 27 11.04 -4.27 2.78
N LEU A 28 11.16 -3.01 2.35
CA LEU A 28 12.38 -2.55 1.67
C LEU A 28 13.57 -2.59 2.63
N SER A 29 14.70 -3.08 2.13
CA SER A 29 15.99 -3.20 2.83
C SER A 29 16.38 -1.93 3.57
N SER A 30 16.20 -0.77 2.93
CA SER A 30 16.49 0.57 3.50
C SER A 30 15.61 0.98 4.68
N PHE A 31 14.48 0.30 4.93
CA PHE A 31 13.59 0.55 6.06
C PHE A 31 13.71 -0.51 7.16
N LEU A 32 14.61 -1.49 7.03
CA LEU A 32 14.81 -2.50 8.07
C LEU A 32 15.51 -1.87 9.29
N PRO A 33 14.90 -1.91 10.48
CA PRO A 33 15.54 -1.40 11.69
C PRO A 33 16.73 -2.28 12.11
N ASN A 34 16.66 -3.58 11.84
CA ASN A 34 17.69 -4.58 12.05
C ASN A 34 17.47 -5.76 11.08
N ALA A 35 18.53 -6.52 10.78
CA ALA A 35 18.47 -7.73 9.95
C ALA A 35 18.01 -8.96 10.75
N GLU A 36 17.07 -8.77 11.67
CA GLU A 36 16.50 -9.83 12.51
C GLU A 36 15.08 -10.15 12.03
N ASN A 37 14.62 -11.38 12.25
CA ASN A 37 13.29 -11.86 11.83
C ASN A 37 13.09 -11.90 10.30
N LEU A 38 14.13 -12.30 9.57
CA LEU A 38 14.03 -12.52 8.13
C LEU A 38 13.28 -13.83 7.87
N HIS A 39 12.25 -13.75 7.02
CA HIS A 39 11.51 -14.91 6.55
C HIS A 39 12.22 -15.50 5.32
N GLU A 40 12.35 -16.82 5.27
CA GLU A 40 12.85 -17.50 4.08
C GLU A 40 11.74 -17.51 3.01
N ALA A 41 11.80 -16.54 2.09
CA ALA A 41 10.91 -16.44 0.95
C ALA A 41 11.70 -16.52 -0.36
N GLU A 42 11.09 -17.10 -1.38
CA GLU A 42 11.58 -16.94 -2.75
C GLU A 42 11.35 -15.49 -3.18
N VAL A 43 12.44 -14.78 -3.49
CA VAL A 43 12.41 -13.40 -3.95
C VAL A 43 12.94 -13.37 -5.38
N ASP A 44 12.26 -12.61 -6.24
CA ASP A 44 12.75 -12.32 -7.59
C ASP A 44 14.14 -11.65 -7.49
N PRO A 45 15.19 -12.18 -8.17
CA PRO A 45 16.50 -11.54 -8.18
C PRO A 45 16.49 -10.08 -8.66
N GLU A 46 15.53 -9.67 -9.49
CA GLU A 46 15.36 -8.27 -9.92
C GLU A 46 14.76 -7.38 -8.82
N ALA A 47 14.30 -7.97 -7.72
CA ALA A 47 13.70 -7.31 -6.56
C ALA A 47 14.52 -7.50 -5.28
N GLU A 48 15.86 -7.55 -5.39
CA GLU A 48 16.79 -7.84 -4.28
C GLU A 48 16.65 -6.94 -3.04
N ASP A 49 16.16 -5.70 -3.23
CA ASP A 49 15.90 -4.76 -2.15
C ASP A 49 14.65 -5.09 -1.31
N TRP A 50 13.81 -6.02 -1.76
CA TRP A 50 12.64 -6.47 -1.01
C TRP A 50 12.97 -7.67 -0.16
N VAL A 51 12.85 -7.49 1.16
CA VAL A 51 13.18 -8.50 2.15
C VAL A 51 11.90 -8.98 2.81
N ALA A 52 11.70 -10.29 2.88
CA ALA A 52 10.59 -10.89 3.60
C ALA A 52 10.88 -10.85 5.12
N VAL A 53 9.94 -10.30 5.90
CA VAL A 53 10.12 -10.07 7.34
C VAL A 53 8.96 -10.68 8.12
N ASP A 54 9.29 -11.57 9.04
CA ASP A 54 8.33 -12.16 9.98
C ASP A 54 7.72 -11.07 10.87
N GLY A 55 6.40 -11.12 11.05
CA GLY A 55 5.65 -10.14 11.84
C GLY A 55 5.55 -8.76 11.22
N ALA A 56 5.93 -8.58 9.95
CA ALA A 56 5.64 -7.37 9.18
C ALA A 56 4.21 -7.40 8.65
N TYR A 57 3.41 -6.42 9.05
CA TYR A 57 2.03 -6.25 8.60
C TYR A 57 1.57 -4.80 8.85
N TRP A 58 0.30 -4.47 8.54
CA TRP A 58 -0.18 -3.09 8.54
C TRP A 58 0.03 -2.33 9.87
N ARG A 59 0.01 -2.99 11.05
CA ARG A 59 0.29 -2.31 12.33
C ARG A 59 1.78 -2.16 12.62
N ASN A 60 2.61 -3.04 12.07
CA ASN A 60 4.05 -3.13 12.27
C ASN A 60 4.76 -3.10 10.90
N PRO A 61 4.78 -1.96 10.19
CA PRO A 61 5.12 -1.94 8.76
C PRO A 61 6.60 -2.17 8.44
N GLN A 62 7.45 -2.25 9.45
CA GLN A 62 8.86 -2.63 9.29
C GLN A 62 9.20 -3.87 10.14
N GLY A 63 8.19 -4.64 10.54
CA GLY A 63 8.35 -5.81 11.41
C GLY A 63 8.23 -5.50 12.92
N PRO A 64 8.51 -6.50 13.78
CA PRO A 64 8.36 -6.41 15.23
C PRO A 64 9.05 -5.18 15.84
N GLY A 65 8.42 -4.57 16.86
CA GLY A 65 8.93 -3.36 17.51
C GLY A 65 8.63 -2.05 16.75
N THR A 66 8.12 -2.12 15.52
CA THR A 66 7.69 -0.94 14.76
C THR A 66 6.20 -0.66 14.96
N SER A 67 5.71 0.50 14.52
CA SER A 67 4.31 0.85 14.72
C SER A 67 3.78 1.79 13.65
N TYR A 68 2.52 1.63 13.26
CA TYR A 68 1.81 2.58 12.40
C TYR A 68 1.39 3.88 13.12
N LYS A 69 1.44 3.94 14.45
CA LYS A 69 0.84 5.03 15.26
C LYS A 69 1.40 6.42 14.98
N TYR A 70 2.67 6.53 14.57
CA TYR A 70 3.27 7.82 14.19
C TYR A 70 2.99 8.18 12.70
N ARG A 71 2.22 7.35 12.00
CA ARG A 71 1.86 7.47 10.57
C ARG A 71 0.35 7.23 10.35
N GLU A 72 -0.51 7.68 11.27
CA GLU A 72 -1.96 7.42 11.19
C GLU A 72 -2.62 7.91 9.89
N ASN A 73 -2.13 9.03 9.33
CA ASN A 73 -2.65 9.62 8.09
C ASN A 73 -1.94 9.13 6.82
N HIS A 74 -0.91 8.28 6.95
CA HIS A 74 -0.27 7.66 5.79
C HIS A 74 -1.17 6.58 5.19
N PRO A 75 -0.98 6.23 3.91
CA PRO A 75 -1.63 5.06 3.33
C PRO A 75 -1.33 3.82 4.18
N VAL A 76 -2.35 2.97 4.36
CA VAL A 76 -2.13 1.64 4.92
C VAL A 76 -1.35 0.79 3.92
N VAL A 77 -0.39 0.00 4.42
CA VAL A 77 0.49 -0.89 3.64
C VAL A 77 0.44 -2.32 4.20
N HIS A 78 1.06 -3.29 3.51
CA HIS A 78 0.94 -4.74 3.79
C HIS A 78 -0.52 -5.23 3.80
N VAL A 79 -1.31 -4.68 2.88
CA VAL A 79 -2.68 -5.12 2.60
C VAL A 79 -2.68 -5.76 1.23
N SER A 80 -3.21 -6.97 1.13
CA SER A 80 -3.37 -7.63 -0.15
C SER A 80 -4.53 -7.05 -0.95
N HIS A 81 -4.66 -7.47 -2.21
CA HIS A 81 -5.83 -7.15 -3.02
C HIS A 81 -7.13 -7.62 -2.33
N ARG A 82 -7.10 -8.77 -1.66
CA ARG A 82 -8.24 -9.30 -0.90
C ARG A 82 -8.57 -8.42 0.29
N ASP A 83 -7.57 -8.04 1.09
CA ASP A 83 -7.75 -7.14 2.24
C ASP A 83 -8.35 -5.80 1.82
N ALA A 84 -7.90 -5.26 0.68
CA ALA A 84 -8.43 -4.03 0.13
C ALA A 84 -9.90 -4.18 -0.32
N ALA A 85 -10.26 -5.32 -0.92
CA ALA A 85 -11.64 -5.61 -1.34
C ALA A 85 -12.60 -5.76 -0.14
N GLU A 86 -12.15 -6.42 0.94
CA GLU A 86 -12.92 -6.58 2.18
C GLU A 86 -13.15 -5.23 2.86
N TYR A 87 -12.11 -4.38 2.93
CA TYR A 87 -12.25 -3.01 3.42
C TYR A 87 -13.26 -2.20 2.59
N CYS A 88 -13.18 -2.27 1.26
CA CYS A 88 -14.10 -1.57 0.37
C CYS A 88 -15.54 -2.03 0.59
N THR A 89 -15.76 -3.34 0.70
CA THR A 89 -17.07 -3.92 0.97
C THR A 89 -17.64 -3.42 2.29
N TRP A 90 -16.82 -3.39 3.35
CA TRP A 90 -17.23 -2.89 4.67
C TRP A 90 -17.69 -1.43 4.66
N VAL A 91 -17.04 -0.56 3.87
CA VAL A 91 -17.49 0.84 3.71
C VAL A 91 -18.60 1.02 2.66
N GLY A 92 -19.18 -0.06 2.13
CA GLY A 92 -20.23 -0.01 1.11
C GLY A 92 -19.74 0.46 -0.27
N LYS A 93 -18.48 0.18 -0.60
CA LYS A 93 -17.81 0.52 -1.87
C LYS A 93 -17.24 -0.74 -2.53
N ARG A 94 -16.44 -0.54 -3.59
CA ARG A 94 -15.64 -1.57 -4.27
C ARG A 94 -14.30 -0.98 -4.71
N LEU A 95 -13.36 -1.85 -5.08
CA LEU A 95 -12.15 -1.43 -5.78
C LEU A 95 -12.50 -0.84 -7.15
N PRO A 96 -11.77 0.18 -7.61
CA PRO A 96 -11.90 0.66 -8.99
C PRO A 96 -11.34 -0.39 -9.95
N GLY A 97 -11.96 -0.52 -11.12
CA GLY A 97 -11.31 -1.21 -12.23
C GLY A 97 -10.16 -0.38 -12.78
N GLU A 98 -9.23 -1.01 -13.51
CA GLU A 98 -8.05 -0.34 -14.11
C GLU A 98 -8.44 0.92 -14.90
N ARG A 99 -9.45 0.82 -15.77
CA ARG A 99 -9.92 1.95 -16.59
C ARG A 99 -10.52 3.08 -15.77
N GLU A 100 -11.24 2.76 -14.69
CA GLU A 100 -11.81 3.77 -13.80
C GLU A 100 -10.70 4.48 -13.02
N TRP A 101 -9.71 3.71 -12.55
CA TRP A 101 -8.55 4.23 -11.87
C TRP A 101 -7.73 5.15 -12.77
N GLU A 102 -7.42 4.73 -14.00
CA GLU A 102 -6.69 5.55 -14.97
C GLU A 102 -7.48 6.81 -15.34
N ALA A 103 -8.77 6.70 -15.64
CA ALA A 103 -9.61 7.85 -15.99
C ALA A 103 -9.67 8.88 -14.85
N ALA A 104 -9.79 8.43 -13.60
CA ALA A 104 -9.77 9.30 -12.43
C ALA A 104 -8.39 9.94 -12.21
N ALA A 105 -7.30 9.16 -12.30
CA ALA A 105 -5.95 9.66 -12.14
C ALA A 105 -5.59 10.72 -13.19
N ARG A 106 -6.07 10.55 -14.42
CA ARG A 106 -5.83 11.51 -15.52
C ARG A 106 -6.60 12.84 -15.39
N GLY A 107 -7.55 12.96 -14.45
CA GLY A 107 -8.23 14.23 -14.20
C GLY A 107 -8.98 14.84 -15.40
N GLY A 108 -9.46 14.01 -16.34
CA GLY A 108 -10.16 14.46 -17.55
C GLY A 108 -9.29 14.55 -18.81
N ASN A 109 -7.98 14.32 -18.71
CA ASN A 109 -7.05 14.21 -19.84
C ASN A 109 -7.17 12.84 -20.53
N VAL A 110 -8.34 12.58 -21.11
CA VAL A 110 -8.68 11.32 -21.78
C VAL A 110 -8.66 11.45 -23.31
N GLY A 111 -8.20 10.41 -23.99
CA GLY A 111 -8.13 10.34 -25.45
C GLY A 111 -6.71 10.48 -26.01
N PRO A 112 -6.48 10.05 -27.27
CA PRO A 112 -5.13 9.87 -27.84
C PRO A 112 -4.34 11.19 -28.00
N LYS A 113 -5.01 12.34 -28.01
CA LYS A 113 -4.39 13.66 -28.19
C LYS A 113 -4.11 14.42 -26.89
N ASN A 114 -4.77 14.04 -25.79
CA ASN A 114 -4.68 14.73 -24.51
C ASN A 114 -4.01 13.85 -23.44
N ARG A 115 -3.35 12.76 -23.84
CA ARG A 115 -2.72 11.83 -22.90
C ARG A 115 -1.39 12.40 -22.41
N THR A 116 -1.31 12.71 -21.13
CA THR A 116 -0.10 13.19 -20.46
C THR A 116 0.65 12.04 -19.78
N LEU A 117 1.96 12.22 -19.57
CA LEU A 117 2.80 11.28 -18.82
C LEU A 117 2.46 11.26 -17.32
N TYR A 118 2.24 12.44 -16.72
CA TYR A 118 1.84 12.61 -15.33
C TYR A 118 0.42 13.12 -15.22
N VAL A 119 -0.16 13.01 -14.02
CA VAL A 119 -1.51 13.51 -13.74
C VAL A 119 -1.64 15.03 -13.90
N TRP A 120 -0.53 15.77 -13.85
CA TRP A 120 -0.45 17.23 -13.98
C TRP A 120 0.12 17.73 -15.31
N GLY A 121 0.58 16.85 -16.20
CA GLY A 121 1.22 17.25 -17.47
C GLY A 121 2.34 16.30 -17.89
N ASP A 122 3.18 16.74 -18.83
CA ASP A 122 4.31 15.94 -19.35
C ASP A 122 5.64 16.23 -18.63
N ASP A 123 5.69 17.30 -17.83
CA ASP A 123 6.88 17.64 -17.06
C ASP A 123 6.95 16.83 -15.76
N GLN A 124 8.14 16.29 -15.47
CA GLN A 124 8.41 15.54 -14.24
C GLN A 124 8.38 16.44 -13.00
N THR A 125 8.73 17.73 -13.14
CA THR A 125 8.71 18.68 -12.03
C THR A 125 7.35 19.36 -11.95
N THR A 126 6.81 19.46 -10.74
CA THR A 126 5.56 20.16 -10.47
C THR A 126 5.76 21.65 -10.23
N ASP A 127 6.79 22.28 -10.80
CA ASP A 127 7.11 23.71 -10.62
C ASP A 127 6.06 24.68 -11.23
N ALA A 128 4.87 24.17 -11.55
CA ALA A 128 3.70 24.93 -11.98
C ALA A 128 2.57 24.97 -10.92
N ALA A 129 2.90 24.95 -9.62
CA ALA A 129 2.00 25.42 -8.57
C ALA A 129 2.41 26.83 -8.11
N LYS A 130 2.06 27.85 -8.91
CA LYS A 130 1.94 29.25 -8.48
C LYS A 130 0.50 29.70 -8.57
#